data_AF-A0A3C1S8E5-F1
#
_entry.id   AF-A0A3C1S8E5-F1
#
_cell.length_a   1.000
_cell.length_b   1.000
_cell.length_c   1.000
_cell.angle_alpha   90.00
_cell.angle_beta   90.00
_cell.angle_gamma   90.00
#
_symmetry.space_group_name_H-M   'P 1'
#
loop_
_entity.id
_entity.type
_entity.pdbx_description
1 polymer ?
#
loop_
_entity_poly.entity_id
_entity_poly.type
_entity_poly.pdbx_seq_one_letter_code
_entity_poly.pdbx_strand_id
1 'polypeptide(L)'
;MEAMNKSQSGNQTLMELKLEQLEYQQRAIQSVISVFKGQEKNTFDNACVEGIRSNIISLSQVEILRNIKNIAIENGIREETANIQNTNNLCVEMETGTGKTLVYIKTIFELFKHYGFTKFIILVPSVAIKEGVLKTFDIFVKQLEDIYNIKPNCFEYDSKKLSKVKRFIEEQHPQIMVMTLQSFNSDDRILNQAQREDLFSNMAYIEAIARTNTIIIMDEPQEGMDTPNSIERIKSINPLFKIRYSATHKVLTNLIYRLTPFDSYKQGFVKKIEVLTVSEKNDEASMKIELSKIELGKGEPKAVLKAWHLTSSGFKFKDTKKLEKKAALQNITNNIIYKDYVIEQIARPIRGKGFVKFKNGAVIYEGEQAKDYSTIFNEQLYWLIDTHFRKKEKLKEKGIKCLSLTFIDRVDNYINPDGIIRTAFIEQYKNVYKNIFGKEPTLQEIEQSQGYYFAKTGKGDYTDNEHSMRNNKELYDLILKSKEKLLSIDNPVEFIFSHSALGVGWDNPNVFNIATLNQS
;
A
#
# COMPACT_ATOMS: atom_id res chain seq x y z
N MET A 1 -1.71 -47.88 -35.27
CA MET A 1 -1.34 -47.50 -33.89
C MET A 1 -0.44 -46.29 -33.99
N GLU A 2 -0.71 -45.28 -33.17
CA GLU A 2 0.03 -44.01 -33.01
C GLU A 2 -0.09 -42.97 -34.14
N ALA A 3 -1.24 -42.29 -34.15
CA ALA A 3 -1.36 -40.95 -34.71
C ALA A 3 -1.13 -39.92 -33.60
N MET A 4 -0.23 -38.99 -33.89
CA MET A 4 0.28 -37.91 -33.04
C MET A 4 -0.83 -37.04 -32.42
N ASN A 5 -0.90 -37.01 -31.09
CA ASN A 5 -1.48 -35.91 -30.33
C ASN A 5 -0.53 -34.71 -30.39
N LYS A 6 -0.81 -33.74 -31.28
CA LYS A 6 -0.26 -32.38 -31.14
C LYS A 6 -1.14 -31.62 -30.14
N SER A 7 -0.69 -31.57 -28.89
CA SER A 7 -1.18 -30.61 -27.91
C SER A 7 -0.81 -29.20 -28.35
N GLN A 8 -1.79 -28.42 -28.78
CA GLN A 8 -1.68 -26.97 -28.86
C GLN A 8 -1.55 -26.42 -27.43
N SER A 9 -0.34 -26.30 -26.91
CA SER A 9 -0.06 -25.39 -25.81
C SER A 9 -0.03 -23.99 -26.37
N GLY A 10 -1.15 -23.27 -26.26
CA GLY A 10 -1.21 -21.85 -26.55
C GLY A 10 -0.18 -21.13 -25.68
N ASN A 11 0.84 -20.55 -26.32
CA ASN A 11 1.67 -19.53 -25.70
C ASN A 11 0.76 -18.35 -25.38
N GLN A 12 0.30 -18.24 -24.13
CA GLN A 12 -0.12 -16.97 -23.57
C GLN A 12 1.12 -16.08 -23.54
N THR A 13 1.23 -15.20 -24.53
CA THR A 13 2.25 -14.15 -24.57
C THR A 13 2.07 -13.29 -23.32
N LEU A 14 2.92 -13.50 -22.31
CA LEU A 14 3.00 -12.60 -21.17
C LEU A 14 3.26 -11.19 -21.69
N MET A 15 2.50 -10.23 -21.19
CA MET A 15 2.63 -8.82 -21.55
C MET A 15 4.01 -8.33 -21.05
N GLU A 16 5.01 -8.24 -21.94
CA GLU A 16 6.34 -7.77 -21.57
C GLU A 16 6.32 -6.24 -21.37
N LEU A 17 6.50 -5.80 -20.12
CA LEU A 17 6.63 -4.39 -19.78
C LEU A 17 7.95 -3.84 -20.33
N LYS A 18 7.90 -2.81 -21.17
CA LYS A 18 9.08 -2.16 -21.75
C LYS A 18 9.58 -1.02 -20.85
N LEU A 19 10.90 -0.88 -20.74
CA LEU A 19 11.53 0.28 -20.10
C LEU A 19 11.33 1.52 -20.97
N GLU A 20 10.66 2.52 -20.41
CA GLU A 20 10.61 3.86 -21.00
C GLU A 20 11.76 4.71 -20.48
N GLN A 21 12.30 5.58 -21.34
CA GLN A 21 13.28 6.57 -20.95
C GLN A 21 12.58 7.89 -20.63
N LEU A 22 12.30 8.11 -19.35
CA LEU A 22 11.65 9.33 -18.87
C LEU A 22 12.69 10.32 -18.36
N GLU A 23 12.66 11.56 -18.87
CA GLU A 23 13.68 12.59 -18.58
C GLU A 23 13.78 12.91 -17.08
N TYR A 24 12.64 13.03 -16.40
CA TYR A 24 12.61 13.31 -14.96
C TYR A 24 13.26 12.19 -14.14
N GLN A 25 13.09 10.92 -14.55
CA GLN A 25 13.76 9.78 -13.91
C GLN A 25 15.26 9.84 -14.14
N GLN A 26 15.69 10.18 -15.36
CA GLN A 26 17.12 10.33 -15.67
C GLN A 26 17.74 11.47 -14.87
N ARG A 27 17.04 12.60 -14.72
CA ARG A 27 17.52 13.71 -13.89
C ARG A 27 17.69 13.31 -12.42
N ALA A 28 16.73 12.58 -11.85
CA ALA A 28 16.85 12.04 -10.49
C ALA A 28 18.06 11.12 -10.32
N ILE A 29 18.29 10.22 -11.29
CA ILE A 29 19.43 9.31 -11.32
C ILE A 29 20.75 10.10 -11.42
N GLN A 30 20.83 11.07 -12.34
CA GLN A 30 22.01 11.91 -12.54
C GLN A 30 22.34 12.79 -11.33
N SER A 31 21.34 13.26 -10.59
CA SER A 31 21.56 13.97 -9.32
C SER A 31 22.33 13.10 -8.33
N VAL A 32 22.00 11.81 -8.22
CA VAL A 32 22.72 10.89 -7.32
C VAL A 32 24.13 10.62 -7.81
N ILE A 33 24.30 10.32 -9.11
CA ILE A 33 25.62 10.05 -9.71
C ILE A 33 26.55 11.24 -9.52
N SER A 34 26.04 12.46 -9.72
CA SER A 34 26.84 13.69 -9.68
C SER A 34 27.39 14.02 -8.28
N VAL A 35 26.79 13.47 -7.20
CA VAL A 35 27.33 13.63 -5.84
C VAL A 35 28.76 13.08 -5.76
N PHE A 36 29.04 12.02 -6.51
CA PHE A 36 30.33 11.32 -6.52
C PHE A 36 31.25 11.79 -7.67
N LYS A 37 30.96 12.93 -8.32
CA LYS A 37 31.80 13.46 -9.39
C LYS A 37 33.23 13.71 -8.87
N GLY A 38 34.21 13.08 -9.52
CA GLY A 38 35.62 13.10 -9.13
C GLY A 38 36.08 11.85 -8.35
N GLN A 39 35.17 10.94 -8.01
CA GLN A 39 35.49 9.68 -7.34
C GLN A 39 36.34 8.76 -8.22
N GLU A 40 37.36 8.16 -7.62
CA GLU A 40 38.14 7.10 -8.27
C GLU A 40 37.32 5.81 -8.38
N LYS A 41 37.45 5.13 -9.53
CA LYS A 41 36.71 3.89 -9.77
C LYS A 41 37.19 2.80 -8.80
N ASN A 42 36.24 2.15 -8.15
CA ASN A 42 36.50 0.98 -7.32
C ASN A 42 36.86 -0.20 -8.25
N THR A 43 38.06 -0.75 -8.09
CA THR A 43 38.62 -1.90 -8.80
C THR A 43 38.84 -3.05 -7.84
N PHE A 44 39.18 -4.24 -8.32
CA PHE A 44 39.48 -5.37 -7.44
C PHE A 44 40.55 -5.01 -6.39
N ASP A 45 41.63 -4.36 -6.84
CA ASP A 45 42.83 -4.10 -6.04
C ASP A 45 42.61 -3.08 -4.92
N ASN A 46 41.83 -2.02 -5.17
CA ASN A 46 41.62 -0.98 -4.16
C ASN A 46 40.49 -1.31 -3.18
N ALA A 47 39.46 -2.05 -3.62
CA ALA A 47 38.19 -2.25 -2.91
C ALA A 47 37.99 -3.67 -2.37
N CYS A 48 39.07 -4.40 -2.08
CA CYS A 48 39.04 -5.73 -1.49
C CYS A 48 40.09 -5.86 -0.38
N VAL A 49 39.67 -6.17 0.83
CA VAL A 49 40.56 -6.37 1.98
C VAL A 49 40.12 -7.64 2.71
N GLU A 50 41.04 -8.60 2.92
CA GLU A 50 40.77 -9.85 3.64
C GLU A 50 39.57 -10.66 3.07
N GLY A 51 39.38 -10.61 1.74
CA GLY A 51 38.25 -11.27 1.08
C GLY A 51 36.91 -10.54 1.24
N ILE A 52 36.89 -9.38 1.90
CA ILE A 52 35.73 -8.50 2.01
C ILE A 52 35.81 -7.46 0.91
N ARG A 53 34.82 -7.47 0.02
CA ARG A 53 34.66 -6.44 -1.00
C ARG A 53 33.91 -5.25 -0.40
N SER A 54 34.44 -4.05 -0.56
CA SER A 54 33.89 -2.83 0.03
C SER A 54 33.71 -1.70 -0.99
N ASN A 55 32.79 -0.78 -0.73
CA ASN A 55 32.75 0.48 -1.48
C ASN A 55 33.71 1.49 -0.81
N ILE A 56 34.53 2.16 -1.61
CA ILE A 56 35.54 3.12 -1.13
C ILE A 56 35.30 4.48 -1.75
N ILE A 57 35.44 5.52 -0.93
CA ILE A 57 35.39 6.92 -1.32
C ILE A 57 36.80 7.53 -1.26
N SER A 58 37.23 8.18 -2.34
CA SER A 58 38.47 8.96 -2.40
C SER A 58 38.21 10.47 -2.23
N LEU A 59 36.96 10.90 -2.43
CA LEU A 59 36.53 12.28 -2.26
C LEU A 59 36.55 12.71 -0.79
N SER A 60 37.05 13.94 -0.55
CA SER A 60 36.92 14.59 0.74
C SER A 60 35.49 15.04 1.01
N GLN A 61 35.14 15.22 2.29
CA GLN A 61 33.81 15.74 2.65
C GLN A 61 33.52 17.14 2.09
N VAL A 62 34.55 17.96 1.89
CA VAL A 62 34.41 19.28 1.28
C VAL A 62 34.02 19.17 -0.20
N GLU A 63 34.57 18.21 -0.92
CA GLU A 63 34.22 17.96 -2.33
C GLU A 63 32.81 17.40 -2.47
N ILE A 64 32.43 16.45 -1.61
CA ILE A 64 31.06 15.90 -1.56
C ILE A 64 30.05 17.01 -1.31
N LEU A 65 30.28 17.85 -0.30
CA LEU A 65 29.39 18.98 0.02
C LEU A 65 29.30 19.99 -1.13
N ARG A 66 30.41 20.27 -1.82
CA ARG A 66 30.42 21.13 -3.01
C ARG A 66 29.56 20.52 -4.12
N ASN A 67 29.69 19.22 -4.37
CA ASN A 67 28.88 18.52 -5.37
C ASN A 67 27.38 18.60 -5.01
N ILE A 68 27.00 18.30 -3.76
CA ILE A 68 25.61 18.40 -3.28
C ILE A 68 25.05 19.82 -3.49
N LYS A 69 25.82 20.86 -3.13
CA LYS A 69 25.42 22.26 -3.33
C LYS A 69 25.16 22.58 -4.80
N ASN A 70 26.07 22.19 -5.69
CA ASN A 70 25.93 22.44 -7.13
C ASN A 70 24.69 21.73 -7.69
N ILE A 71 24.44 20.48 -7.29
CA ILE A 71 23.29 19.69 -7.75
C ILE A 71 21.97 20.32 -7.28
N ALA A 72 21.90 20.78 -6.03
CA ALA A 72 20.73 21.49 -5.53
C ALA A 72 20.42 22.74 -6.37
N ILE A 73 21.46 23.52 -6.71
CA ILE A 73 21.34 24.72 -7.56
C ILE A 73 20.89 24.34 -8.98
N GLU A 74 21.52 23.34 -9.60
CA GLU A 74 21.16 22.83 -10.94
C GLU A 74 19.72 22.31 -10.99
N ASN A 75 19.21 21.80 -9.88
CA ASN A 75 17.82 21.35 -9.74
C ASN A 75 16.85 22.43 -9.28
N GLY A 76 17.29 23.69 -9.16
CA GLY A 76 16.44 24.81 -8.75
C GLY A 76 15.95 24.70 -7.30
N ILE A 77 16.65 23.94 -6.46
CA ILE A 77 16.32 23.75 -5.05
C ILE A 77 17.01 24.84 -4.25
N ARG A 78 16.23 25.64 -3.52
CA ARG A 78 16.76 26.68 -2.61
C ARG A 78 17.58 26.03 -1.50
N GLU A 79 18.67 26.68 -1.06
CA GLU A 79 19.56 26.15 -0.02
C GLU A 79 18.82 25.84 1.30
N GLU A 80 17.85 26.68 1.66
CA GLU A 80 16.95 26.46 2.82
C GLU A 80 16.14 25.16 2.70
N THR A 81 15.62 24.86 1.51
CA THR A 81 14.85 23.63 1.23
C THR A 81 15.77 22.42 1.09
N ALA A 82 16.96 22.63 0.53
CA ALA A 82 17.97 21.59 0.38
C ALA A 82 18.43 21.04 1.74
N ASN A 83 18.41 21.88 2.78
CA ASN A 83 18.89 21.59 4.13
C ASN A 83 20.25 20.89 4.10
N ILE A 84 21.23 21.60 3.54
CA ILE A 84 22.57 21.05 3.28
C ILE A 84 23.32 20.87 4.60
N GLN A 85 23.75 19.65 4.87
CA GLN A 85 24.41 19.24 6.10
C GLN A 85 25.64 18.40 5.79
N ASN A 86 26.66 18.50 6.64
CA ASN A 86 27.87 17.67 6.56
C ASN A 86 27.60 16.23 7.01
N THR A 87 26.80 15.51 6.22
CA THR A 87 26.39 14.12 6.45
C THR A 87 26.27 13.40 5.11
N ASN A 88 26.46 12.08 5.11
CA ASN A 88 26.31 11.23 3.92
C ASN A 88 24.86 10.78 3.69
N ASN A 89 23.91 11.60 4.11
CA ASN A 89 22.47 11.37 3.91
C ASN A 89 22.03 12.22 2.73
N LEU A 90 21.37 11.61 1.74
CA LEU A 90 20.84 12.30 0.57
C LEU A 90 19.34 12.07 0.49
N CYS A 91 18.59 13.13 0.20
CA CYS A 91 17.15 13.03 -0.05
C CYS A 91 16.87 13.20 -1.55
N VAL A 92 16.05 12.30 -2.09
CA VAL A 92 15.46 12.36 -3.42
C VAL A 92 13.95 12.40 -3.22
N GLU A 93 13.32 13.52 -3.56
CA GLU A 93 11.87 13.68 -3.46
C GLU A 93 11.22 13.33 -4.81
N MET A 94 10.40 12.29 -4.82
CA MET A 94 9.66 11.85 -6.00
C MET A 94 8.23 11.50 -5.62
N GLU A 95 7.27 12.12 -6.31
CA GLU A 95 5.85 11.81 -6.15
C GLU A 95 5.54 10.32 -6.39
N THR A 96 4.54 9.81 -5.69
CA THR A 96 4.01 8.46 -5.85
C THR A 96 3.52 8.24 -7.29
N GLY A 97 3.78 7.06 -7.84
CA GLY A 97 3.42 6.74 -9.22
C GLY A 97 4.39 7.24 -10.29
N THR A 98 5.48 7.91 -9.92
CA THR A 98 6.52 8.38 -10.88
C THR A 98 7.64 7.35 -11.12
N GLY A 99 7.49 6.11 -10.64
CA GLY A 99 8.46 5.03 -10.87
C GLY A 99 9.70 5.05 -9.97
N LYS A 100 9.57 5.60 -8.75
CA LYS A 100 10.63 5.68 -7.72
C LYS A 100 11.43 4.37 -7.54
N THR A 101 10.76 3.21 -7.51
CA THR A 101 11.42 1.90 -7.41
C THR A 101 12.37 1.62 -8.58
N LEU A 102 11.92 1.86 -9.81
CA LEU A 102 12.75 1.68 -10.98
C LEU A 102 13.92 2.69 -11.01
N VAL A 103 13.68 3.91 -10.53
CA VAL A 103 14.70 4.96 -10.44
C VAL A 103 15.86 4.52 -9.56
N TYR A 104 15.62 4.08 -8.31
CA TYR A 104 16.74 3.68 -7.45
C TYR A 104 17.40 2.37 -7.90
N ILE A 105 16.67 1.47 -8.57
CA ILE A 105 17.29 0.28 -9.18
C ILE A 105 18.25 0.75 -10.26
N LYS A 106 17.83 1.61 -11.19
CA LYS A 106 18.72 2.17 -12.23
C LYS A 106 19.86 2.98 -11.63
N THR A 107 19.64 3.70 -10.54
CA THR A 107 20.71 4.40 -9.80
C THR A 107 21.80 3.44 -9.36
N ILE A 108 21.45 2.23 -8.86
CA ILE A 108 22.45 1.21 -8.49
C ILE A 108 23.28 0.78 -9.71
N PHE A 109 22.65 0.51 -10.85
CA PHE A 109 23.35 0.16 -12.09
C PHE A 109 24.30 1.27 -12.55
N GLU A 110 23.86 2.52 -12.50
CA GLU A 110 24.70 3.66 -12.88
C GLU A 110 25.85 3.90 -11.89
N LEU A 111 25.61 3.77 -10.59
CA LEU A 111 26.67 3.88 -9.58
C LEU A 111 27.76 2.84 -9.79
N PHE A 112 27.39 1.61 -10.16
CA PHE A 112 28.38 0.60 -10.55
C PHE A 112 29.10 0.98 -11.86
N LYS A 113 28.36 1.38 -12.90
CA LYS A 113 28.94 1.73 -14.20
C LYS A 113 29.98 2.85 -14.10
N HIS A 114 29.63 3.91 -13.38
CA HIS A 114 30.45 5.11 -13.23
C HIS A 114 31.57 4.95 -12.21
N TYR A 115 31.29 4.35 -11.04
CA TYR A 115 32.21 4.37 -9.89
C TYR A 115 32.65 2.98 -9.41
N GLY A 116 32.08 1.90 -9.93
CA GLY A 116 32.43 0.54 -9.54
C GLY A 116 31.91 0.13 -8.16
N PHE A 117 30.94 0.84 -7.60
CA PHE A 117 30.31 0.45 -6.33
C PHE A 117 29.53 -0.86 -6.50
N THR A 118 29.69 -1.78 -5.54
CA THR A 118 29.20 -3.16 -5.65
C THR A 118 28.30 -3.59 -4.51
N LYS A 119 28.27 -2.87 -3.39
CA LYS A 119 27.56 -3.30 -2.18
C LYS A 119 26.39 -2.38 -1.87
N PHE A 120 25.18 -2.89 -2.07
CA PHE A 120 23.95 -2.12 -1.92
C PHE A 120 22.96 -2.84 -1.02
N ILE A 121 22.33 -2.09 -0.11
CA ILE A 121 21.20 -2.57 0.69
C ILE A 121 19.99 -1.72 0.36
N ILE A 122 18.86 -2.35 0.04
CA ILE A 122 17.56 -1.68 -0.10
C ILE A 122 16.75 -1.96 1.16
N LEU A 123 16.54 -0.93 1.96
CA LEU A 123 15.66 -0.95 3.13
C LEU A 123 14.27 -0.49 2.74
N VAL A 124 13.27 -1.28 3.14
CA VAL A 124 11.84 -1.03 2.88
C VAL A 124 11.02 -1.22 4.16
N PRO A 125 9.87 -0.54 4.32
CA PRO A 125 9.15 -0.55 5.59
C PRO A 125 8.27 -1.79 5.77
N SER A 126 7.87 -2.44 4.67
CA SER A 126 6.94 -3.58 4.68
C SER A 126 7.37 -4.71 3.77
N VAL A 127 6.83 -5.90 4.02
CA VAL A 127 7.09 -7.10 3.19
C VAL A 127 6.47 -6.91 1.81
N ALA A 128 5.30 -6.27 1.72
CA ALA A 128 4.66 -5.98 0.44
C ALA A 128 5.55 -5.11 -0.48
N ILE A 129 6.20 -4.08 0.06
CA ILE A 129 7.13 -3.25 -0.72
C ILE A 129 8.36 -4.06 -1.11
N LYS A 130 8.92 -4.86 -0.19
CA LYS A 130 10.05 -5.76 -0.46
C LYS A 130 9.79 -6.70 -1.66
N GLU A 131 8.63 -7.36 -1.68
CA GLU A 131 8.21 -8.21 -2.80
C GLU A 131 8.05 -7.38 -4.09
N GLY A 132 7.51 -6.16 -3.98
CA GLY A 132 7.41 -5.21 -5.10
C GLY A 132 8.76 -4.84 -5.71
N VAL A 133 9.78 -4.60 -4.88
CA VAL A 133 11.15 -4.31 -5.34
C VAL A 133 11.75 -5.50 -6.08
N LEU A 134 11.72 -6.69 -5.47
CA LEU A 134 12.26 -7.92 -6.07
C LEU A 134 11.59 -8.22 -7.40
N LYS A 135 10.27 -8.10 -7.45
CA LYS A 135 9.51 -8.29 -8.68
C LYS A 135 9.85 -7.24 -9.75
N THR A 136 9.97 -5.98 -9.37
CA THR A 136 10.37 -4.92 -10.32
C THR A 136 11.74 -5.19 -10.90
N PHE A 137 12.69 -5.63 -10.06
CA PHE A 137 14.00 -6.06 -10.51
C PHE A 137 13.88 -7.22 -11.51
N ASP A 138 13.16 -8.30 -11.18
CA ASP A 138 13.01 -9.47 -12.05
C ASP A 138 12.38 -9.15 -13.41
N ILE A 139 11.39 -8.24 -13.45
CA ILE A 139 10.74 -7.80 -14.69
C ILE A 139 11.75 -7.09 -15.61
N PHE A 140 12.55 -6.18 -15.05
CA PHE A 140 13.40 -5.29 -15.85
C PHE A 140 14.84 -5.74 -15.98
N VAL A 141 15.30 -6.74 -15.22
CA VAL A 141 16.72 -7.15 -15.16
C VAL A 141 17.28 -7.52 -16.53
N LYS A 142 16.52 -8.17 -17.41
CA LYS A 142 16.98 -8.51 -18.77
C LYS A 142 17.27 -7.25 -19.59
N GLN A 143 16.33 -6.31 -19.62
CA GLN A 143 16.50 -5.05 -20.37
C GLN A 143 17.60 -4.18 -19.75
N LEU A 144 17.76 -4.20 -18.42
CA LEU A 144 18.87 -3.52 -17.75
C LEU A 144 20.21 -4.19 -18.03
N GLU A 145 20.25 -5.52 -18.10
CA GLU A 145 21.43 -6.31 -18.49
C GLU A 145 21.86 -5.94 -19.92
N ASP A 146 20.92 -5.78 -20.85
CA ASP A 146 21.21 -5.34 -22.22
C ASP A 146 21.78 -3.90 -22.26
N ILE A 147 21.30 -2.99 -21.40
CA ILE A 147 21.74 -1.58 -21.36
C ILE A 147 23.11 -1.43 -20.68
N TYR A 148 23.32 -2.14 -19.58
CA TYR A 148 24.48 -1.95 -18.70
C TYR A 148 25.55 -3.05 -18.84
N ASN A 149 25.25 -4.11 -19.60
CA ASN A 149 26.10 -5.30 -19.78
C ASN A 149 26.53 -5.92 -18.44
N ILE A 150 25.62 -5.89 -17.46
CA ILE A 150 25.82 -6.50 -16.14
C ILE A 150 24.50 -6.97 -15.54
N LYS A 151 24.57 -8.06 -14.77
CA LYS A 151 23.47 -8.59 -14.00
C LYS A 151 23.81 -8.66 -12.50
N PRO A 152 23.45 -7.62 -11.73
CA PRO A 152 23.54 -7.67 -10.28
C PRO A 152 22.75 -8.85 -9.71
N ASN A 153 23.23 -9.41 -8.60
CA ASN A 153 22.45 -10.39 -7.85
C ASN A 153 21.55 -9.65 -6.85
N CYS A 154 20.24 -9.67 -7.09
CA CYS A 154 19.23 -9.08 -6.20
C CYS A 154 18.54 -10.19 -5.40
N PHE A 155 18.53 -10.08 -4.07
CA PHE A 155 17.95 -11.11 -3.22
C PHE A 155 17.39 -10.57 -1.90
N GLU A 156 16.39 -11.26 -1.38
CA GLU A 156 15.90 -11.05 -0.02
C GLU A 156 16.90 -11.54 1.03
N TYR A 157 17.14 -10.70 2.05
CA TYR A 157 17.79 -11.11 3.29
C TYR A 157 16.93 -12.12 4.06
N ASP A 158 17.53 -13.26 4.39
CA ASP A 158 16.92 -14.33 5.19
C ASP A 158 17.98 -14.83 6.19
N SER A 159 17.72 -14.66 7.48
CA SER A 159 18.66 -15.03 8.56
C SER A 159 18.96 -16.53 8.60
N LYS A 160 18.13 -17.37 7.96
CA LYS A 160 18.37 -18.81 7.81
C LYS A 160 19.28 -19.16 6.64
N LYS A 161 19.57 -18.21 5.74
CA LYS A 161 20.35 -18.41 4.50
C LYS A 161 21.62 -17.57 4.49
N LEU A 162 22.47 -17.79 5.48
CA LEU A 162 23.75 -17.06 5.63
C LEU A 162 24.68 -17.20 4.42
N SER A 163 24.57 -18.27 3.63
CA SER A 163 25.33 -18.42 2.38
C SER A 163 25.13 -17.26 1.39
N LYS A 164 23.92 -16.68 1.33
CA LYS A 164 23.64 -15.49 0.51
C LYS A 164 24.33 -14.25 1.06
N VAL A 165 24.40 -14.12 2.39
CA VAL A 165 25.07 -13.00 3.07
C VAL A 165 26.58 -13.11 2.89
N LYS A 166 27.14 -14.32 3.02
CA LYS A 166 28.55 -14.60 2.73
C LYS A 166 28.90 -14.19 1.29
N ARG A 167 28.10 -14.64 0.32
CA ARG A 167 28.25 -14.24 -1.08
C ARG A 167 28.14 -12.72 -1.26
N PHE A 168 27.20 -12.07 -0.56
CA PHE A 168 27.07 -10.61 -0.58
C PHE A 168 28.35 -9.90 -0.15
N ILE A 169 29.09 -10.44 0.82
CA ILE A 169 30.34 -9.85 1.33
C ILE A 169 31.49 -10.06 0.33
N GLU A 170 31.66 -11.27 -0.18
CA GLU A 170 32.84 -11.67 -0.98
C GLU A 170 32.77 -11.27 -2.47
N GLU A 171 31.56 -11.21 -3.05
CA GLU A 171 31.42 -11.09 -4.51
C GLU A 171 31.93 -9.78 -5.11
N GLN A 172 32.56 -9.88 -6.28
CA GLN A 172 33.07 -8.73 -7.01
C GLN A 172 31.99 -8.03 -7.85
N HIS A 173 31.00 -8.79 -8.33
CA HIS A 173 29.86 -8.23 -9.05
C HIS A 173 28.87 -7.58 -8.09
N PRO A 174 28.11 -6.55 -8.53
CA PRO A 174 27.15 -5.85 -7.70
C PRO A 174 26.15 -6.79 -7.02
N GLN A 175 26.00 -6.62 -5.71
CA GLN A 175 25.08 -7.35 -4.87
C GLN A 175 24.06 -6.36 -4.29
N ILE A 176 22.78 -6.70 -4.44
CA ILE A 176 21.64 -5.91 -3.97
C ILE A 176 20.89 -6.77 -2.95
N MET A 177 21.04 -6.43 -1.67
CA MET A 177 20.34 -7.10 -0.59
C MET A 177 19.09 -6.30 -0.21
N VAL A 178 17.90 -6.89 -0.36
CA VAL A 178 16.63 -6.27 0.00
C VAL A 178 16.17 -6.77 1.36
N MET A 179 15.88 -5.87 2.30
CA MET A 179 15.46 -6.26 3.64
C MET A 179 14.45 -5.29 4.26
N THR A 180 13.63 -5.81 5.16
CA THR A 180 12.63 -5.01 5.91
C THR A 180 13.20 -4.51 7.23
N LEU A 181 12.61 -3.44 7.79
CA LEU A 181 12.90 -2.99 9.15
C LEU A 181 12.71 -4.10 10.20
N GLN A 182 11.67 -4.94 10.04
CA GLN A 182 11.41 -6.02 10.99
C GLN A 182 12.53 -7.07 10.95
N SER A 183 12.93 -7.54 9.76
CA SER A 183 14.06 -8.46 9.58
C SER A 183 15.33 -7.88 10.20
N PHE A 184 15.54 -6.58 10.06
CA PHE A 184 16.67 -5.88 10.64
C PHE A 184 16.60 -5.76 12.18
N ASN A 185 15.39 -5.68 12.74
CA ASN A 185 15.16 -5.55 14.18
C ASN A 185 15.12 -6.91 14.92
N SER A 186 14.57 -7.96 14.30
CA SER A 186 14.32 -9.26 14.93
C SER A 186 15.53 -10.20 14.89
N ASP A 187 16.40 -10.06 13.89
CA ASP A 187 17.53 -10.98 13.66
C ASP A 187 18.83 -10.54 14.36
N ASP A 188 18.73 -9.60 15.30
CA ASP A 188 19.83 -9.09 16.14
C ASP A 188 20.64 -10.21 16.80
N ARG A 189 19.97 -11.32 17.13
CA ARG A 189 20.63 -12.47 17.76
C ARG A 189 21.43 -13.32 16.77
N ILE A 190 21.09 -13.36 15.48
CA ILE A 190 21.79 -14.22 14.50
C ILE A 190 22.97 -13.46 13.87
N LEU A 191 22.78 -12.17 13.55
CA LEU A 191 23.83 -11.36 12.93
C LEU A 191 24.94 -10.94 13.92
N ASN A 192 24.61 -10.79 15.20
CA ASN A 192 25.55 -10.32 16.24
C ASN A 192 26.18 -11.46 17.08
N GLN A 193 25.82 -12.73 16.87
CA GLN A 193 26.32 -13.83 17.70
C GLN A 193 27.78 -14.19 17.37
N ALA A 194 28.70 -13.82 18.26
CA ALA A 194 30.14 -14.10 18.16
C ALA A 194 30.57 -15.53 18.60
N GLN A 195 29.63 -16.41 19.00
CA GLN A 195 29.90 -17.70 19.65
C GLN A 195 29.37 -18.94 18.89
N ARG A 196 29.25 -18.90 17.55
CA ARG A 196 28.91 -20.09 16.74
C ARG A 196 30.05 -20.47 15.80
N GLU A 197 30.03 -21.73 15.33
CA GLU A 197 30.89 -22.27 14.25
C GLU A 197 30.68 -21.56 12.89
N ASP A 198 29.64 -20.72 12.76
CA ASP A 198 29.26 -19.99 11.53
C ASP A 198 29.83 -18.55 11.46
N LEU A 199 31.00 -18.27 12.04
CA LEU A 199 31.65 -16.96 11.89
C LEU A 199 32.13 -16.74 10.44
N PHE A 200 32.01 -15.52 9.92
CA PHE A 200 32.65 -15.15 8.66
C PHE A 200 34.12 -14.86 8.94
N SER A 201 35.06 -15.74 8.59
CA SER A 201 36.50 -15.50 8.85
C SER A 201 36.79 -15.09 10.31
N ASN A 202 36.14 -15.74 11.29
CA ASN A 202 36.19 -15.44 12.73
C ASN A 202 35.54 -14.11 13.19
N MET A 203 34.77 -13.44 12.35
CA MET A 203 34.01 -12.23 12.71
C MET A 203 32.49 -12.45 12.62
N ALA A 204 31.73 -11.62 13.34
CA ALA A 204 30.28 -11.64 13.24
C ALA A 204 29.83 -11.10 11.86
N TYR A 205 28.75 -11.65 11.30
CA TYR A 205 28.26 -11.21 9.98
C TYR A 205 27.91 -9.72 9.94
N ILE A 206 27.37 -9.15 11.02
CA ILE A 206 27.10 -7.71 11.08
C ILE A 206 28.37 -6.87 10.88
N GLU A 207 29.48 -7.32 11.48
CA GLU A 207 30.77 -6.65 11.38
C GLU A 207 31.32 -6.82 9.96
N ALA A 208 31.16 -8.00 9.37
CA ALA A 208 31.59 -8.27 7.99
C ALA A 208 30.83 -7.38 7.00
N ILE A 209 29.51 -7.25 7.16
CA ILE A 209 28.68 -6.34 6.37
C ILE A 209 29.11 -4.89 6.62
N ALA A 210 29.40 -4.49 7.86
CA ALA A 210 29.85 -3.13 8.16
C ALA A 210 31.16 -2.77 7.44
N ARG A 211 32.09 -3.73 7.29
CA ARG A 211 33.33 -3.54 6.51
C ARG A 211 33.10 -3.43 5.01
N THR A 212 31.93 -3.81 4.49
CA THR A 212 31.60 -3.64 3.06
C THR A 212 31.26 -2.19 2.68
N ASN A 213 31.08 -1.27 3.65
CA ASN A 213 30.75 0.13 3.41
C ASN A 213 29.55 0.28 2.44
N THR A 214 28.42 -0.34 2.78
CA THR A 214 27.28 -0.40 1.86
C THR A 214 26.71 0.97 1.56
N ILE A 215 26.24 1.18 0.32
CA ILE A 215 25.30 2.27 0.03
C ILE A 215 23.90 1.76 0.34
N ILE A 216 23.22 2.42 1.27
CA ILE A 216 21.86 2.06 1.68
C ILE A 216 20.86 2.92 0.92
N ILE A 217 20.00 2.28 0.14
CA ILE A 217 18.81 2.88 -0.46
C ILE A 217 17.66 2.68 0.52
N MET A 218 16.96 3.76 0.88
CA MET A 218 15.83 3.73 1.80
C MET A 218 14.56 4.15 1.05
N ASP A 219 13.59 3.25 0.97
CA ASP A 219 12.27 3.51 0.36
C ASP A 219 11.27 3.87 1.45
N GLU A 220 10.61 5.03 1.34
CA GLU A 220 9.65 5.56 2.33
C GLU A 220 10.20 5.56 3.78
N PRO A 221 11.35 6.21 4.06
CA PRO A 221 12.00 6.17 5.37
C PRO A 221 11.17 6.73 6.53
N GLN A 222 10.19 7.60 6.24
CA GLN A 222 9.26 8.12 7.25
C GLN A 222 8.40 7.00 7.88
N GLU A 223 8.22 5.87 7.18
CA GLU A 223 7.50 4.68 7.64
C GLU A 223 8.40 3.80 8.54
N GLY A 224 8.87 4.36 9.65
CA GLY A 224 9.55 3.63 10.72
C GLY A 224 11.08 3.64 10.70
N MET A 225 11.74 4.02 9.60
CA MET A 225 13.21 4.02 9.53
C MET A 225 13.83 5.20 10.27
N ASP A 226 13.06 6.28 10.48
CA ASP A 226 13.47 7.46 11.24
C ASP A 226 13.24 7.31 12.77
N THR A 227 12.87 6.11 13.23
CA THR A 227 12.74 5.82 14.67
C THR A 227 14.13 5.70 15.33
N PRO A 228 14.29 6.08 16.61
CA PRO A 228 15.58 6.00 17.30
C PRO A 228 16.25 4.62 17.20
N ASN A 229 15.49 3.54 17.41
CA ASN A 229 15.97 2.16 17.30
C ASN A 229 16.51 1.84 15.89
N SER A 230 15.74 2.21 14.85
CA SER A 230 16.16 1.95 13.46
C SER A 230 17.40 2.76 13.09
N ILE A 231 17.50 4.01 13.56
CA ILE A 231 18.68 4.86 13.34
C ILE A 231 19.94 4.24 13.97
N GLU A 232 19.86 3.79 15.23
CA GLU A 232 20.98 3.14 15.92
C GLU A 232 21.42 1.86 15.23
N ARG A 233 20.47 1.03 14.80
CA ARG A 233 20.81 -0.19 14.07
C ARG A 233 21.40 0.10 12.71
N ILE A 234 20.85 1.04 11.92
CA ILE A 234 21.41 1.36 10.60
C ILE A 234 22.87 1.84 10.74
N LYS A 235 23.18 2.52 11.85
CA LYS A 235 24.56 2.93 12.18
C LYS A 235 25.50 1.74 12.41
N SER A 236 25.02 0.60 12.90
CA SER A 236 25.86 -0.59 13.13
C SER A 236 26.38 -1.23 11.83
N ILE A 237 25.70 -1.00 10.69
CA ILE A 237 26.17 -1.44 9.36
C ILE A 237 27.18 -0.45 8.74
N ASN A 238 27.50 0.66 9.42
CA ASN A 238 28.48 1.66 8.94
C ASN A 238 28.32 2.03 7.44
N PRO A 239 27.15 2.53 7.01
CA PRO A 239 26.90 2.79 5.59
C PRO A 239 27.79 3.90 5.05
N LEU A 240 28.26 3.73 3.81
CA LEU A 240 29.02 4.77 3.10
C LEU A 240 28.12 5.99 2.82
N PHE A 241 26.91 5.73 2.30
CA PHE A 241 25.87 6.73 2.06
C PHE A 241 24.48 6.14 2.36
N LYS A 242 23.55 7.00 2.77
CA LYS A 242 22.13 6.70 2.86
C LYS A 242 21.38 7.56 1.85
N ILE A 243 20.75 6.93 0.87
CA ILE A 243 19.99 7.60 -0.20
C ILE A 243 18.52 7.33 0.03
N ARG A 244 17.78 8.40 0.35
CA ARG A 244 16.41 8.35 0.85
C ARG A 244 15.47 8.76 -0.26
N TYR A 245 14.58 7.85 -0.67
CA TYR A 245 13.57 8.09 -1.69
C TYR A 245 12.19 8.14 -1.03
N SER A 246 11.47 9.26 -1.21
CA SER A 246 10.14 9.46 -0.63
C SER A 246 9.40 10.58 -1.37
N ALA A 247 8.08 10.60 -1.32
CA ALA A 247 7.29 11.78 -1.67
C ALA A 247 7.15 12.75 -0.49
N THR A 248 7.28 12.25 0.75
CA THR A 248 6.88 12.92 1.99
C THR A 248 7.96 12.78 3.08
N HIS A 249 9.17 13.25 2.78
CA HIS A 249 10.28 13.23 3.74
C HIS A 249 9.92 13.94 5.04
N LYS A 250 9.84 13.20 6.15
CA LYS A 250 9.74 13.78 7.50
C LYS A 250 11.03 14.47 7.94
N VAL A 251 12.16 13.89 7.56
CA VAL A 251 13.51 14.41 7.79
C VAL A 251 14.15 14.66 6.44
N LEU A 252 14.28 15.94 6.08
CA LEU A 252 14.96 16.40 4.87
C LEU A 252 16.42 16.73 5.20
N THR A 253 17.37 16.11 4.50
CA THR A 253 18.81 16.40 4.60
C THR A 253 19.44 16.25 3.23
N ASN A 254 20.20 17.24 2.78
CA ASN A 254 20.83 17.24 1.44
C ASN A 254 19.84 16.80 0.35
N LEU A 255 18.73 17.53 0.19
CA LEU A 255 17.77 17.28 -0.87
C LEU A 255 18.41 17.67 -2.21
N ILE A 256 18.71 16.65 -3.02
CA ILE A 256 19.43 16.78 -4.30
C ILE A 256 18.52 16.72 -5.51
N TYR A 257 17.27 16.27 -5.36
CA TYR A 257 16.30 16.23 -6.45
C TYR A 257 14.89 16.33 -5.89
N ARG A 258 14.01 17.02 -6.62
CA ARG A 258 12.63 17.23 -6.23
C ARG A 258 11.70 17.17 -7.44
N LEU A 259 10.71 16.29 -7.38
CA LEU A 259 9.58 16.25 -8.31
C LEU A 259 8.28 16.31 -7.50
N THR A 260 7.65 17.48 -7.49
CA THR A 260 6.47 17.73 -6.64
C THR A 260 5.19 17.11 -7.23
N PRO A 261 4.13 16.92 -6.42
CA PRO A 261 2.80 16.56 -6.92
C PRO A 261 2.29 17.52 -8.00
N PHE A 262 2.51 18.83 -7.80
CA PHE A 262 2.08 19.85 -8.74
C PHE A 262 2.80 19.72 -10.09
N ASP A 263 4.12 19.51 -10.07
CA ASP A 263 4.91 19.31 -11.28
C ASP A 263 4.52 18.02 -12.00
N SER A 264 4.33 16.94 -11.24
CA SER A 264 3.90 15.63 -11.75
C SER A 264 2.53 15.70 -12.42
N TYR A 265 1.60 16.45 -11.80
CA TYR A 265 0.28 16.70 -12.38
C TYR A 265 0.35 17.57 -13.64
N LYS A 266 1.10 18.68 -13.59
CA LYS A 266 1.25 19.61 -14.72
C LYS A 266 1.87 18.94 -15.94
N GLN A 267 2.78 18.00 -15.72
CA GLN A 267 3.46 17.24 -16.77
C GLN A 267 2.72 15.97 -17.19
N GLY A 268 1.59 15.64 -16.54
CA GLY A 268 0.76 14.50 -16.90
C GLY A 268 1.34 13.14 -16.53
N PHE A 269 2.28 13.08 -15.58
CA PHE A 269 2.91 11.82 -15.13
C PHE A 269 2.01 10.98 -14.23
N VAL A 270 1.03 11.61 -13.59
CA VAL A 270 0.07 10.97 -12.68
C VAL A 270 -1.35 11.16 -13.17
N LYS A 271 -2.24 10.22 -12.83
CA LYS A 271 -3.67 10.34 -13.17
C LYS A 271 -4.29 11.54 -12.44
N LYS A 272 -5.29 12.15 -13.08
CA LYS A 272 -6.09 13.20 -12.45
C LYS A 272 -6.94 12.60 -11.33
N ILE A 273 -7.03 13.32 -10.21
CA ILE A 273 -7.91 12.96 -9.10
C ILE A 273 -9.26 13.62 -9.35
N GLU A 274 -10.30 12.80 -9.48
CA GLU A 274 -11.70 13.24 -9.52
C GLU A 274 -12.37 12.78 -8.23
N VAL A 275 -12.82 13.74 -7.41
CA VAL A 275 -13.49 13.45 -6.13
C VAL A 275 -15.00 13.53 -6.33
N LEU A 276 -15.68 12.41 -6.14
CA LEU A 276 -17.13 12.34 -6.07
C LEU A 276 -17.56 12.31 -4.60
N THR A 277 -18.08 13.43 -4.11
CA THR A 277 -18.63 13.52 -2.76
C THR A 277 -20.09 13.09 -2.78
N VAL A 278 -20.40 11.94 -2.20
CA VAL A 278 -21.77 11.53 -1.88
C VAL A 278 -22.10 12.12 -0.52
N SER A 279 -22.68 13.32 -0.49
CA SER A 279 -23.16 13.94 0.74
C SER A 279 -24.64 13.62 0.93
N GLU A 280 -25.05 13.39 2.18
CA GLU A 280 -26.45 13.50 2.57
C GLU A 280 -26.94 14.88 2.13
N LYS A 281 -27.82 14.93 1.11
CA LYS A 281 -28.65 16.12 0.96
C LYS A 281 -29.42 16.26 2.26
N ASN A 282 -29.32 17.43 2.90
CA ASN A 282 -30.21 17.84 3.99
C ASN A 282 -31.64 17.91 3.44
N ASP A 283 -32.24 16.77 3.19
CA ASP A 283 -33.65 16.65 2.92
C ASP A 283 -34.35 16.50 4.26
N GLU A 284 -35.39 17.30 4.48
CA GLU A 284 -36.33 17.13 5.61
C GLU A 284 -37.06 15.76 5.53
N ALA A 285 -36.89 15.02 4.44
CA ALA A 285 -37.27 13.62 4.24
C ALA A 285 -36.21 12.58 4.70
N SER A 286 -35.03 13.02 5.16
CA SER A 286 -33.99 12.12 5.69
C SER A 286 -34.46 11.44 6.97
N MET A 287 -34.25 10.12 7.02
CA MET A 287 -34.54 9.32 8.20
C MET A 287 -33.69 9.81 9.38
N LYS A 288 -34.32 10.28 10.46
CA LYS A 288 -33.64 10.73 11.68
C LYS A 288 -34.09 9.91 12.88
N ILE A 289 -33.12 9.33 13.58
CA ILE A 289 -33.32 8.69 14.87
C ILE A 289 -32.23 9.21 15.82
N GLU A 290 -32.61 9.72 16.99
CA GLU A 290 -31.69 10.13 18.04
C GLU A 290 -31.90 9.27 19.28
N LEU A 291 -30.83 8.90 19.97
CA LEU A 291 -30.94 8.27 21.29
C LEU A 291 -31.04 9.36 22.36
N SER A 292 -32.26 9.65 22.78
CA SER A 292 -32.54 10.68 23.79
C SER A 292 -32.04 10.27 25.17
N LYS A 293 -32.28 9.02 25.58
CA LYS A 293 -31.92 8.54 26.93
C LYS A 293 -31.92 7.00 27.04
N ILE A 294 -31.00 6.45 27.82
CA ILE A 294 -31.10 5.08 28.36
C ILE A 294 -31.48 5.11 29.84
N GLU A 295 -32.46 4.29 30.23
CA GLU A 295 -32.84 4.07 31.62
C GLU A 295 -32.41 2.69 32.12
N LEU A 296 -31.63 2.70 33.20
CA LEU A 296 -31.18 1.52 33.92
C LEU A 296 -32.10 1.32 35.13
N GLY A 297 -32.79 0.17 35.19
CA GLY A 297 -33.70 -0.20 36.29
C GLY A 297 -33.35 -1.58 36.86
N LYS A 298 -34.25 -2.18 37.67
CA LYS A 298 -34.08 -3.55 38.21
C LYS A 298 -34.19 -4.68 37.17
N GLY A 299 -34.26 -4.36 35.87
CA GLY A 299 -34.44 -5.30 34.76
C GLY A 299 -33.65 -4.87 33.52
N GLU A 300 -33.98 -5.44 32.35
CA GLU A 300 -33.30 -5.08 31.10
C GLU A 300 -33.39 -3.56 30.82
N PRO A 301 -32.30 -2.96 30.30
CA PRO A 301 -32.23 -1.53 30.03
C PRO A 301 -33.27 -1.12 28.98
N LYS A 302 -33.87 0.07 29.17
CA LYS A 302 -34.85 0.64 28.24
C LYS A 302 -34.31 1.90 27.59
N ALA A 303 -34.67 2.14 26.34
CA ALA A 303 -34.23 3.31 25.59
C ALA A 303 -35.41 4.21 25.21
N VAL A 304 -35.19 5.52 25.21
CA VAL A 304 -36.09 6.51 24.60
C VAL A 304 -35.39 7.06 23.38
N LEU A 305 -36.02 6.91 22.21
CA LEU A 305 -35.52 7.40 20.94
C LEU A 305 -36.34 8.60 20.48
N LYS A 306 -35.76 9.55 19.77
CA LYS A 306 -36.48 10.60 19.04
C LYS A 306 -36.53 10.23 17.57
N ALA A 307 -37.71 10.21 16.98
CA ALA A 307 -37.92 9.82 15.59
C ALA A 307 -39.12 10.57 14.98
N TRP A 308 -39.29 10.46 13.66
CA TRP A 308 -40.47 10.99 12.96
C TRP A 308 -41.70 10.09 13.15
N HIS A 309 -42.67 10.52 13.96
CA HIS A 309 -43.96 9.85 14.11
C HIS A 309 -44.97 10.30 13.06
N LEU A 310 -45.64 9.38 12.39
CA LEU A 310 -46.81 9.67 11.58
C LEU A 310 -48.01 9.90 12.51
N THR A 311 -48.59 11.10 12.46
CA THR A 311 -49.79 11.49 13.22
C THR A 311 -50.91 11.89 12.26
N SER A 312 -52.14 12.04 12.76
CA SER A 312 -53.27 12.58 11.97
C SER A 312 -53.01 13.98 11.42
N SER A 313 -52.12 14.74 12.05
CA SER A 313 -51.66 16.08 11.62
C SER A 313 -50.37 16.07 10.79
N GLY A 314 -49.93 14.92 10.28
CA GLY A 314 -48.68 14.76 9.53
C GLY A 314 -47.52 14.22 10.37
N PHE A 315 -46.28 14.35 9.88
CA PHE A 315 -45.08 13.84 10.57
C PHE A 315 -44.65 14.78 11.70
N LYS A 316 -44.33 14.23 12.87
CA LYS A 316 -43.78 14.99 14.01
C LYS A 316 -42.53 14.32 14.58
N PHE A 317 -41.45 15.09 14.70
CA PHE A 317 -40.20 14.63 15.30
C PHE A 317 -40.28 14.70 16.82
N LYS A 318 -40.48 13.56 17.49
CA LYS A 318 -40.70 13.51 18.95
C LYS A 318 -40.16 12.21 19.57
N ASP A 319 -40.08 12.20 20.89
CA ASP A 319 -39.64 11.04 21.64
C ASP A 319 -40.67 9.90 21.61
N THR A 320 -40.15 8.68 21.54
CA THR A 320 -40.92 7.44 21.72
C THR A 320 -41.26 7.23 23.19
N LYS A 321 -42.13 6.26 23.46
CA LYS A 321 -42.20 5.65 24.80
C LYS A 321 -40.90 4.90 25.10
N LYS A 322 -40.75 4.43 26.35
CA LYS A 322 -39.62 3.57 26.74
C LYS A 322 -39.67 2.26 25.97
N LEU A 323 -38.63 2.00 25.19
CA LEU A 323 -38.51 0.84 24.30
C LEU A 323 -37.64 -0.23 24.93
N GLU A 324 -38.03 -1.48 24.70
CA GLU A 324 -37.33 -2.67 25.15
C GLU A 324 -36.69 -3.40 23.97
N LYS A 325 -35.89 -4.43 24.26
CA LYS A 325 -35.36 -5.32 23.24
C LYS A 325 -36.49 -5.91 22.39
N LYS A 326 -36.26 -6.08 21.09
CA LYS A 326 -37.23 -6.53 20.06
C LYS A 326 -38.32 -5.52 19.70
N ALA A 327 -38.33 -4.31 20.26
CA ALA A 327 -39.27 -3.28 19.84
C ALA A 327 -39.03 -2.86 18.37
N ALA A 328 -40.09 -2.84 17.57
CA ALA A 328 -40.05 -2.43 16.16
C ALA A 328 -40.45 -0.96 16.02
N LEU A 329 -39.54 -0.10 15.57
CA LEU A 329 -39.71 1.34 15.56
C LEU A 329 -40.81 1.80 14.60
N GLN A 330 -41.05 1.06 13.51
CA GLN A 330 -42.19 1.27 12.61
C GLN A 330 -43.52 1.28 13.37
N ASN A 331 -43.77 0.28 14.22
CA ASN A 331 -45.04 0.13 14.93
C ASN A 331 -45.24 1.22 15.99
N ILE A 332 -44.14 1.74 16.55
CA ILE A 332 -44.15 2.77 17.59
C ILE A 332 -44.40 4.16 16.99
N THR A 333 -43.85 4.38 15.80
CA THR A 333 -43.90 5.68 15.10
C THR A 333 -45.04 5.76 14.10
N ASN A 334 -45.66 4.63 13.74
CA ASN A 334 -46.54 4.46 12.58
C ASN A 334 -45.90 4.93 11.27
N ASN A 335 -44.58 4.96 11.18
CA ASN A 335 -43.86 5.46 10.02
C ASN A 335 -43.12 4.30 9.33
N ILE A 336 -43.51 4.02 8.09
CA ILE A 336 -42.99 2.91 7.27
C ILE A 336 -41.49 3.00 7.04
N ILE A 337 -40.91 4.20 7.14
CA ILE A 337 -39.47 4.41 6.96
C ILE A 337 -38.66 3.56 7.97
N TYR A 338 -39.19 3.29 9.16
CA TYR A 338 -38.50 2.52 10.20
C TYR A 338 -38.79 1.01 10.18
N LYS A 339 -39.22 0.45 9.03
CA LYS A 339 -39.61 -0.97 8.88
C LYS A 339 -38.54 -1.94 9.39
N ASP A 340 -37.27 -1.66 9.12
CA ASP A 340 -36.16 -2.56 9.46
C ASP A 340 -35.45 -2.21 10.79
N TYR A 341 -35.99 -1.24 11.54
CA TYR A 341 -35.43 -0.78 12.81
C TYR A 341 -36.07 -1.51 13.98
N VAL A 342 -35.61 -2.74 14.20
CA VAL A 342 -35.96 -3.56 15.38
C VAL A 342 -34.80 -3.57 16.36
N ILE A 343 -35.06 -3.19 17.61
CA ILE A 343 -34.02 -3.14 18.65
C ILE A 343 -33.45 -4.54 18.91
N GLU A 344 -32.16 -4.70 18.67
CA GLU A 344 -31.39 -5.92 18.97
C GLU A 344 -30.78 -5.85 20.37
N GLN A 345 -30.19 -4.69 20.73
CA GLN A 345 -29.49 -4.51 22.00
C GLN A 345 -29.60 -3.06 22.49
N ILE A 346 -29.76 -2.90 23.80
CA ILE A 346 -29.65 -1.63 24.51
C ILE A 346 -28.58 -1.83 25.58
N ALA A 347 -27.57 -0.95 25.63
CA ALA A 347 -26.52 -1.07 26.62
C ALA A 347 -25.95 0.29 27.01
N ARG A 348 -25.51 0.41 28.27
CA ARG A 348 -24.77 1.56 28.77
C ARG A 348 -23.50 1.09 29.49
N PRO A 349 -22.35 1.04 28.80
CA PRO A 349 -21.10 0.60 29.38
C PRO A 349 -20.66 1.49 30.55
N ILE A 350 -19.91 0.94 31.50
CA ILE A 350 -19.34 1.69 32.65
C ILE A 350 -18.35 2.76 32.16
N ARG A 351 -17.69 2.51 31.02
CA ARG A 351 -16.85 3.48 30.30
C ARG A 351 -17.32 3.55 28.85
N GLY A 352 -17.86 4.70 28.43
CA GLY A 352 -18.36 4.93 27.08
C GLY A 352 -19.77 5.53 27.05
N LYS A 353 -20.24 5.90 25.86
CA LYS A 353 -21.63 6.37 25.65
C LYS A 353 -22.60 5.19 25.68
N GLY A 354 -23.81 5.41 26.18
CA GLY A 354 -24.90 4.45 25.99
C GLY A 354 -25.25 4.29 24.52
N PHE A 355 -25.70 3.11 24.10
CA PHE A 355 -26.09 2.86 22.73
C PHE A 355 -27.33 1.96 22.59
N VAL A 356 -27.97 2.09 21.43
CA VAL A 356 -29.00 1.18 20.93
C VAL A 356 -28.52 0.60 19.60
N LYS A 357 -28.50 -0.73 19.49
CA LYS A 357 -28.20 -1.47 18.27
C LYS A 357 -29.48 -2.06 17.69
N PHE A 358 -29.68 -1.90 16.39
CA PHE A 358 -30.79 -2.47 15.64
C PHE A 358 -30.34 -3.70 14.85
N LYS A 359 -31.31 -4.56 14.50
CA LYS A 359 -31.07 -5.78 13.72
C LYS A 359 -30.50 -5.52 12.32
N ASN A 360 -30.77 -4.37 11.73
CA ASN A 360 -30.19 -3.94 10.45
C ASN A 360 -28.73 -3.46 10.58
N GLY A 361 -28.13 -3.54 11.78
CA GLY A 361 -26.75 -3.14 12.04
C GLY A 361 -26.58 -1.67 12.43
N ALA A 362 -27.63 -0.84 12.39
CA ALA A 362 -27.56 0.54 12.84
C ALA A 362 -27.28 0.60 14.35
N VAL A 363 -26.34 1.48 14.75
CA VAL A 363 -26.03 1.74 16.16
C VAL A 363 -26.16 3.24 16.40
N ILE A 364 -26.89 3.61 17.45
CA ILE A 364 -27.07 5.00 17.86
C ILE A 364 -26.51 5.17 19.26
N TYR A 365 -25.52 6.04 19.40
CA TYR A 365 -24.96 6.42 20.70
C TYR A 365 -25.70 7.63 21.30
N GLU A 366 -25.66 7.76 22.62
CA GLU A 366 -26.21 8.92 23.32
C GLU A 366 -25.59 10.21 22.75
N GLY A 367 -26.43 11.10 22.20
CA GLY A 367 -26.00 12.36 21.58
C GLY A 367 -25.58 12.27 20.10
N GLU A 368 -25.78 11.13 19.43
CA GLU A 368 -25.53 10.96 17.99
C GLU A 368 -26.83 10.70 17.22
N GLN A 369 -26.89 11.15 15.97
CA GLN A 369 -27.95 10.82 15.02
C GLN A 369 -27.62 9.50 14.32
N ALA A 370 -28.64 8.67 14.08
CA ALA A 370 -28.49 7.50 13.22
C ALA A 370 -28.06 7.93 11.82
N LYS A 371 -26.84 7.56 11.42
CA LYS A 371 -26.44 7.55 10.01
C LYS A 371 -26.93 6.24 9.40
N ASP A 372 -27.81 6.30 8.41
CA ASP A 372 -28.16 5.11 7.64
C ASP A 372 -27.05 4.84 6.61
N TYR A 373 -26.03 4.12 7.05
CA TYR A 373 -24.94 3.67 6.19
C TYR A 373 -25.44 2.79 5.03
N SER A 374 -26.63 2.18 5.12
CA SER A 374 -27.19 1.38 4.03
C SER A 374 -27.48 2.25 2.82
N THR A 375 -28.14 3.40 3.02
CA THR A 375 -28.42 4.35 1.93
C THR A 375 -27.13 4.94 1.37
N ILE A 376 -26.21 5.37 2.25
CA ILE A 376 -24.91 5.94 1.84
C ILE A 376 -24.09 4.94 1.03
N PHE A 377 -23.95 3.70 1.50
CA PHE A 377 -23.20 2.66 0.80
C PHE A 377 -23.85 2.26 -0.51
N ASN A 378 -25.19 2.22 -0.58
CA ASN A 378 -25.89 2.00 -1.84
C ASN A 378 -25.55 3.08 -2.87
N GLU A 379 -25.60 4.36 -2.50
CA GLU A 379 -25.25 5.45 -3.42
C GLU A 379 -23.76 5.43 -3.80
N GLN A 380 -22.85 5.22 -2.84
CA GLN A 380 -21.42 5.13 -3.11
C GLN A 380 -21.09 3.96 -4.05
N LEU A 381 -21.70 2.80 -3.84
CA LEU A 381 -21.51 1.61 -4.68
C LEU A 381 -22.15 1.79 -6.06
N TYR A 382 -23.32 2.42 -6.15
CA TYR A 382 -23.93 2.77 -7.44
C TYR A 382 -22.95 3.60 -8.28
N TRP A 383 -22.43 4.71 -7.73
CA TRP A 383 -21.51 5.59 -8.45
C TRP A 383 -20.18 4.93 -8.77
N LEU A 384 -19.64 4.11 -7.86
CA LEU A 384 -18.43 3.33 -8.09
C LEU A 384 -18.59 2.39 -9.29
N ILE A 385 -19.69 1.64 -9.34
CA ILE A 385 -19.95 0.64 -10.37
C ILE A 385 -20.28 1.30 -11.71
N ASP A 386 -21.10 2.36 -11.72
CA ASP A 386 -21.41 3.12 -12.93
C ASP A 386 -20.14 3.72 -13.53
N THR A 387 -19.32 4.38 -12.70
CA THR A 387 -18.04 4.96 -13.14
C THR A 387 -17.10 3.87 -13.63
N HIS A 388 -17.03 2.73 -12.94
CA HIS A 388 -16.22 1.60 -13.37
C HIS A 388 -16.61 1.11 -14.76
N PHE A 389 -17.88 0.80 -15.02
CA PHE A 389 -18.31 0.28 -16.32
C PHE A 389 -18.13 1.30 -17.45
N ARG A 390 -18.41 2.57 -17.20
CA ARG A 390 -18.14 3.63 -18.20
C ARG A 390 -16.66 3.73 -18.55
N LYS A 391 -15.76 3.65 -17.55
CA LYS A 391 -14.31 3.65 -17.77
C LYS A 391 -13.86 2.35 -18.44
N LYS A 392 -14.40 1.20 -18.04
CA LYS A 392 -14.11 -0.12 -18.62
C LYS A 392 -14.35 -0.12 -20.12
N GLU A 393 -15.51 0.34 -20.59
CA GLU A 393 -15.81 0.40 -22.03
C GLU A 393 -14.81 1.29 -22.78
N LYS A 394 -14.51 2.48 -22.26
CA LYS A 394 -13.53 3.41 -22.87
C LYS A 394 -12.10 2.86 -22.89
N LEU A 395 -11.69 2.15 -21.84
CA LEU A 395 -10.33 1.62 -21.69
C LEU A 395 -10.12 0.31 -22.45
N LYS A 396 -11.20 -0.45 -22.66
CA LYS A 396 -11.19 -1.68 -23.46
C LYS A 396 -10.73 -1.45 -24.89
N GLU A 397 -11.11 -0.32 -25.49
CA GLU A 397 -10.62 0.11 -26.82
C GLU A 397 -9.10 0.24 -26.90
N LYS A 398 -8.45 0.47 -25.75
CA LYS A 398 -6.99 0.61 -25.62
C LYS A 398 -6.30 -0.67 -25.10
N GLY A 399 -7.05 -1.76 -24.92
CA GLY A 399 -6.55 -2.99 -24.31
C GLY A 399 -6.17 -2.83 -22.83
N ILE A 400 -6.71 -1.81 -22.14
CA ILE A 400 -6.42 -1.54 -20.72
C ILE A 400 -7.57 -2.07 -19.87
N LYS A 401 -7.25 -2.94 -18.91
CA LYS A 401 -8.23 -3.40 -17.92
C LYS A 401 -8.48 -2.34 -16.85
N CYS A 402 -9.75 -2.09 -16.52
CA CYS A 402 -10.13 -1.19 -15.44
C CYS A 402 -10.25 -1.96 -14.11
N LEU A 403 -9.67 -1.45 -13.03
CA LEU A 403 -9.83 -1.98 -11.68
C LEU A 403 -10.41 -0.91 -10.75
N SER A 404 -11.27 -1.35 -9.82
CA SER A 404 -11.80 -0.55 -8.73
C SER A 404 -11.36 -1.11 -7.38
N LEU A 405 -10.84 -0.26 -6.50
CA LEU A 405 -10.43 -0.61 -5.15
C LEU A 405 -11.39 0.01 -4.13
N THR A 406 -11.92 -0.81 -3.24
CA THR A 406 -12.88 -0.39 -2.20
C THR A 406 -12.29 -0.71 -0.83
N PHE A 407 -12.13 0.30 0.01
CA PHE A 407 -11.73 0.16 1.40
C PHE A 407 -12.95 -0.01 2.29
N ILE A 408 -12.93 -1.02 3.15
CA ILE A 408 -14.01 -1.35 4.09
C ILE A 408 -13.45 -1.44 5.52
N ASP A 409 -14.08 -0.76 6.46
CA ASP A 409 -13.68 -0.79 7.87
C ASP A 409 -14.18 -2.05 8.61
N ARG A 410 -15.30 -2.63 8.16
CA ARG A 410 -15.89 -3.84 8.72
C ARG A 410 -16.03 -4.93 7.67
N VAL A 411 -15.12 -5.89 7.71
CA VAL A 411 -15.08 -7.03 6.78
C VAL A 411 -16.37 -7.88 6.84
N ASP A 412 -16.99 -8.00 8.01
CA ASP A 412 -18.26 -8.72 8.19
C ASP A 412 -19.41 -8.15 7.34
N ASN A 413 -19.38 -6.85 7.02
CA ASN A 413 -20.38 -6.23 6.15
C ASN A 413 -20.26 -6.71 4.69
N TYR A 414 -19.15 -7.35 4.33
CA TYR A 414 -18.89 -7.84 2.99
C TYR A 414 -18.84 -9.38 2.91
N ILE A 415 -18.24 -10.08 3.88
CA ILE A 415 -18.14 -11.55 3.85
C ILE A 415 -19.50 -12.20 4.07
N ASN A 416 -20.27 -11.69 5.04
CA ASN A 416 -21.54 -12.31 5.40
C ASN A 416 -22.52 -12.22 4.22
N PRO A 417 -23.29 -13.28 3.94
CA PRO A 417 -24.29 -13.27 2.86
C PRO A 417 -25.28 -12.10 2.98
N ASP A 418 -25.67 -11.77 4.22
CA ASP A 418 -26.59 -10.66 4.54
C ASP A 418 -25.85 -9.36 4.92
N GLY A 419 -24.54 -9.28 4.67
CA GLY A 419 -23.74 -8.10 4.97
C GLY A 419 -24.16 -6.91 4.11
N ILE A 420 -24.28 -5.74 4.73
CA ILE A 420 -24.82 -4.54 4.06
C ILE A 420 -24.04 -4.12 2.80
N ILE A 421 -22.70 -4.29 2.78
CA ILE A 421 -21.86 -3.95 1.62
C ILE A 421 -22.04 -5.01 0.53
N ARG A 422 -22.11 -6.30 0.90
CA ARG A 422 -22.32 -7.40 -0.07
C ARG A 422 -23.66 -7.25 -0.77
N THR A 423 -24.73 -7.08 0.00
CA THR A 423 -26.10 -6.95 -0.54
C THR A 423 -26.21 -5.72 -1.42
N ALA A 424 -25.73 -4.56 -0.95
CA ALA A 424 -25.72 -3.33 -1.74
C ALA A 424 -24.88 -3.46 -3.02
N PHE A 425 -23.71 -4.10 -2.96
CA PHE A 425 -22.87 -4.31 -4.15
C PHE A 425 -23.59 -5.15 -5.21
N ILE A 426 -24.17 -6.29 -4.81
CA ILE A 426 -24.89 -7.18 -5.75
C ILE A 426 -26.10 -6.46 -6.36
N GLU A 427 -26.87 -5.75 -5.55
CA GLU A 427 -28.04 -5.00 -6.00
C GLU A 427 -27.64 -3.90 -7.00
N GLN A 428 -26.71 -3.03 -6.61
CA GLN A 428 -26.27 -1.94 -7.47
C GLN A 428 -25.54 -2.44 -8.71
N TYR A 429 -24.80 -3.54 -8.63
CA TYR A 429 -24.19 -4.17 -9.80
C TYR A 429 -25.26 -4.55 -10.82
N LYS A 430 -26.31 -5.27 -10.40
CA LYS A 430 -27.41 -5.66 -11.31
C LYS A 430 -28.10 -4.45 -11.91
N ASN A 431 -28.41 -3.45 -11.08
CA ASN A 431 -29.09 -2.23 -11.52
C ASN A 431 -28.27 -1.48 -12.57
N VAL A 432 -27.00 -1.18 -12.28
CA VAL A 432 -26.12 -0.45 -13.18
C VAL A 432 -25.81 -1.27 -14.44
N TYR A 433 -25.52 -2.57 -14.30
CA TYR A 433 -25.21 -3.43 -15.43
C TYR A 433 -26.39 -3.52 -16.41
N LYS A 434 -27.62 -3.63 -15.90
CA LYS A 434 -28.84 -3.58 -16.71
C LYS A 434 -29.01 -2.22 -17.39
N ASN A 435 -28.77 -1.13 -16.69
CA ASN A 435 -28.89 0.22 -17.24
C ASN A 435 -27.87 0.52 -18.34
N ILE A 436 -26.63 0.03 -18.22
CA ILE A 436 -25.54 0.30 -19.18
C ILE A 436 -25.55 -0.71 -20.33
N PHE A 437 -25.74 -2.00 -20.06
CA PHE A 437 -25.57 -3.08 -21.04
C PHE A 437 -26.89 -3.70 -21.51
N GLY A 438 -28.04 -3.32 -20.95
CA GLY A 438 -29.36 -3.81 -21.37
C GLY A 438 -29.66 -5.27 -21.05
N LYS A 439 -28.82 -5.95 -20.27
CA LYS A 439 -28.96 -7.36 -19.89
C LYS A 439 -28.69 -7.54 -18.39
N GLU A 440 -29.15 -8.66 -17.81
CA GLU A 440 -28.92 -8.95 -16.40
C GLU A 440 -27.72 -9.87 -16.21
N PRO A 441 -26.79 -9.55 -15.28
CA PRO A 441 -25.67 -10.43 -14.96
C PRO A 441 -26.15 -11.55 -14.03
N THR A 442 -25.55 -12.72 -14.19
CA THR A 442 -25.72 -13.85 -13.26
C THR A 442 -25.01 -13.58 -11.94
N LEU A 443 -25.46 -14.21 -10.86
CA LEU A 443 -24.77 -14.10 -9.56
C LEU A 443 -23.31 -14.58 -9.64
N GLN A 444 -23.06 -15.61 -10.44
CA GLN A 444 -21.72 -16.16 -10.63
C GLN A 444 -20.77 -15.14 -11.31
N GLU A 445 -21.24 -14.39 -12.32
CA GLU A 445 -20.45 -13.32 -12.95
C GLU A 445 -20.13 -12.20 -11.95
N ILE A 446 -21.11 -11.83 -11.11
CA ILE A 446 -20.90 -10.80 -10.08
C ILE A 446 -19.86 -11.29 -9.05
N GLU A 447 -19.95 -12.53 -8.59
CA GLU A 447 -19.01 -13.10 -7.63
C GLU A 447 -17.60 -13.24 -8.21
N GLN A 448 -17.46 -13.70 -9.46
CA GLN A 448 -16.18 -13.81 -10.14
C GLN A 448 -15.52 -12.45 -10.44
N SER A 449 -16.33 -11.39 -10.53
CA SER A 449 -15.81 -10.03 -10.71
C SER A 449 -15.16 -9.44 -9.47
N GLN A 450 -15.28 -10.11 -8.32
CA GLN A 450 -14.81 -9.62 -7.03
C GLN A 450 -13.52 -10.32 -6.58
N GLY A 451 -12.65 -9.57 -5.93
CA GLY A 451 -11.52 -10.06 -5.16
C GLY A 451 -11.48 -9.38 -3.80
N TYR A 452 -10.87 -10.03 -2.80
CA TYR A 452 -10.76 -9.47 -1.46
C TYR A 452 -9.35 -9.59 -0.89
N TYR A 453 -9.03 -8.74 0.09
CA TYR A 453 -7.73 -8.68 0.76
C TYR A 453 -7.89 -8.47 2.26
N PHE A 454 -8.19 -9.56 2.96
CA PHE A 454 -8.24 -9.70 4.40
C PHE A 454 -8.13 -11.18 4.80
N ALA A 455 -7.63 -11.46 5.99
CA ALA A 455 -7.42 -12.79 6.55
C ALA A 455 -8.19 -12.94 7.86
N LYS A 456 -8.81 -14.11 8.07
CA LYS A 456 -9.42 -14.46 9.35
C LYS A 456 -8.34 -14.82 10.37
N THR A 457 -8.35 -14.14 11.50
CA THR A 457 -7.49 -14.46 12.64
C THR A 457 -7.99 -15.71 13.36
N GLY A 458 -7.12 -16.35 14.14
CA GLY A 458 -7.51 -17.49 14.99
C GLY A 458 -8.57 -17.17 16.04
N LYS A 459 -8.87 -15.88 16.29
CA LYS A 459 -9.93 -15.41 17.21
C LYS A 459 -11.27 -15.16 16.52
N GLY A 460 -11.35 -15.30 15.20
CA GLY A 460 -12.57 -15.08 14.42
C GLY A 460 -12.66 -13.70 13.77
N ASP A 461 -11.89 -12.71 14.22
CA ASP A 461 -11.83 -11.36 13.63
C ASP A 461 -11.07 -11.36 12.31
N TYR A 462 -11.34 -10.38 11.43
CA TYR A 462 -10.60 -10.19 10.18
C TYR A 462 -9.51 -9.13 10.32
N THR A 463 -8.38 -9.36 9.68
CA THR A 463 -7.26 -8.43 9.63
C THR A 463 -6.55 -8.53 8.29
N ASP A 464 -5.91 -7.46 7.89
CA ASP A 464 -4.98 -7.41 6.76
C ASP A 464 -3.51 -7.34 7.22
N ASN A 465 -3.25 -7.57 8.51
CA ASN A 465 -1.89 -7.68 9.04
C ASN A 465 -1.13 -8.77 8.27
N GLU A 466 0.06 -8.40 7.78
CA GLU A 466 0.94 -9.24 6.96
C GLU A 466 1.15 -10.64 7.55
N HIS A 467 1.28 -10.76 8.88
CA HIS A 467 1.49 -12.07 9.51
C HIS A 467 0.31 -13.02 9.32
N SER A 468 -0.93 -12.52 9.46
CA SER A 468 -2.16 -13.29 9.24
C SER A 468 -2.40 -13.54 7.75
N MET A 469 -2.03 -12.59 6.89
CA MET A 469 -2.16 -12.71 5.43
C MET A 469 -1.22 -13.77 4.84
N ARG A 470 0.00 -13.93 5.37
CA ARG A 470 0.94 -15.00 4.95
C ARG A 470 0.37 -16.41 5.09
N ASN A 471 -0.56 -16.62 6.04
CA ASN A 471 -1.22 -17.91 6.23
C ASN A 471 -2.29 -18.19 5.16
N ASN A 472 -2.73 -17.18 4.40
CA ASN A 472 -3.67 -17.29 3.26
C ASN A 472 -2.92 -17.12 1.93
N LYS A 473 -2.07 -18.09 1.63
CA LYS A 473 -1.02 -18.02 0.60
C LYS A 473 -1.53 -17.75 -0.83
N GLU A 474 -2.65 -18.34 -1.24
CA GLU A 474 -3.13 -18.24 -2.64
C GLU A 474 -3.56 -16.82 -3.02
N LEU A 475 -4.34 -16.16 -2.16
CA LEU A 475 -4.87 -14.81 -2.41
C LEU A 475 -3.77 -13.75 -2.25
N TYR A 476 -2.90 -13.94 -1.25
CA TYR A 476 -1.70 -13.13 -1.04
C TYR A 476 -0.75 -13.20 -2.26
N ASP A 477 -0.50 -14.40 -2.79
CA ASP A 477 0.36 -14.61 -3.96
C ASP A 477 -0.29 -14.08 -5.25
N LEU A 478 -1.62 -14.11 -5.41
CA LEU A 478 -2.29 -13.53 -6.58
C LEU A 478 -2.15 -12.00 -6.61
N ILE A 479 -2.42 -11.33 -5.50
CA ILE A 479 -2.49 -9.86 -5.41
C ILE A 479 -1.10 -9.22 -5.38
N LEU A 480 -0.14 -9.79 -4.64
CA LEU A 480 1.19 -9.21 -4.48
C LEU A 480 2.21 -9.78 -5.47
N LYS A 481 2.22 -11.10 -5.70
CA LYS A 481 3.22 -11.73 -6.59
C LYS A 481 2.77 -11.80 -8.05
N SER A 482 1.47 -11.97 -8.30
CA SER A 482 0.92 -12.15 -9.65
C SER A 482 0.17 -10.93 -10.19
N LYS A 483 0.62 -9.71 -9.87
CA LYS A 483 0.02 -8.45 -10.36
C LYS A 483 -0.34 -8.45 -11.86
N GLU A 484 0.50 -9.02 -12.73
CA GLU A 484 0.24 -9.12 -14.18
C GLU A 484 -0.98 -9.97 -14.52
N LYS A 485 -1.24 -11.05 -13.77
CA LYS A 485 -2.45 -11.86 -13.99
C LYS A 485 -3.71 -11.06 -13.71
N LEU A 486 -3.67 -10.11 -12.78
CA LEU A 486 -4.79 -9.22 -12.49
C LEU A 486 -5.00 -8.19 -13.62
N LEU A 487 -3.94 -7.80 -14.32
CA LEU A 487 -3.98 -6.86 -15.46
C LEU A 487 -4.53 -7.50 -16.74
N SER A 488 -4.49 -8.83 -16.85
CA SER A 488 -5.06 -9.54 -18.00
C SER A 488 -6.55 -9.27 -18.15
N ILE A 489 -6.97 -8.95 -19.37
CA ILE A 489 -8.37 -8.73 -19.76
C ILE A 489 -9.22 -9.99 -19.53
N ASP A 490 -8.61 -11.17 -19.65
CA ASP A 490 -9.29 -12.47 -19.46
C ASP A 490 -9.58 -12.78 -17.99
N ASN A 491 -8.92 -12.09 -17.06
CA ASN A 491 -9.18 -12.28 -15.64
C ASN A 491 -10.49 -11.57 -15.27
N PRO A 492 -11.49 -12.27 -14.71
CA PRO A 492 -12.79 -11.67 -14.42
C PRO A 492 -12.75 -10.65 -13.27
N VAL A 493 -11.75 -10.71 -12.39
CA VAL A 493 -11.68 -9.86 -11.17
C VAL A 493 -11.42 -8.41 -11.54
N GLU A 494 -12.33 -7.53 -11.14
CA GLU A 494 -12.35 -6.09 -11.47
C GLU A 494 -12.61 -5.19 -10.25
N PHE A 495 -13.32 -5.70 -9.24
CA PHE A 495 -13.66 -5.00 -8.00
C PHE A 495 -12.93 -5.65 -6.82
N ILE A 496 -12.17 -4.87 -6.07
CA ILE A 496 -11.28 -5.36 -5.03
C ILE A 496 -11.69 -4.74 -3.69
N PHE A 497 -11.94 -5.57 -2.67
CA PHE A 497 -12.30 -5.13 -1.33
C PHE A 497 -11.12 -5.33 -0.35
N SER A 498 -10.68 -4.25 0.30
CA SER A 498 -9.52 -4.25 1.21
C SER A 498 -9.89 -3.66 2.56
N HIS A 499 -9.30 -4.18 3.65
CA HIS A 499 -9.59 -3.71 5.00
C HIS A 499 -8.86 -2.39 5.36
N SER A 500 -7.55 -2.26 5.12
CA SER A 500 -6.87 -0.96 5.31
C SER A 500 -6.81 -0.12 4.05
N ALA A 501 -7.02 1.19 4.24
CA ALA A 501 -6.80 2.25 3.26
C ALA A 501 -5.31 2.54 3.01
N LEU A 502 -4.43 2.16 3.95
CA LEU A 502 -3.05 2.58 4.02
C LEU A 502 -2.24 1.45 4.68
N GLY A 503 -1.51 0.65 3.89
CA GLY A 503 -0.52 -0.25 4.50
C GLY A 503 0.03 -1.38 3.64
N VAL A 504 -0.63 -1.81 2.57
CA VAL A 504 -0.23 -3.07 1.91
C VAL A 504 -0.43 -3.05 0.39
N GLY A 505 0.66 -2.82 -0.35
CA GLY A 505 0.93 -3.40 -1.67
C GLY A 505 0.08 -2.99 -2.88
N TRP A 506 -0.94 -2.15 -2.70
CA TRP A 506 -1.79 -1.62 -3.78
C TRP A 506 -1.11 -0.50 -4.57
N ASP A 507 -0.04 -0.86 -5.28
CA ASP A 507 0.54 -0.04 -6.35
C ASP A 507 0.30 -0.78 -7.67
N ASN A 508 -0.86 -0.50 -8.29
CA ASN A 508 -1.27 -1.10 -9.55
C ASN A 508 -1.74 0.02 -10.51
N PRO A 509 -1.11 0.14 -11.69
CA PRO A 509 -1.40 1.25 -12.62
C PRO A 509 -2.80 1.20 -13.21
N ASN A 510 -3.52 0.07 -13.11
CA ASN A 510 -4.86 -0.11 -13.64
C ASN A 510 -5.97 0.12 -12.60
N VAL A 511 -5.64 0.56 -11.38
CA VAL A 511 -6.65 1.07 -10.45
C VAL A 511 -7.08 2.46 -10.93
N PHE A 512 -8.36 2.61 -11.30
CA PHE A 512 -8.94 3.85 -11.83
C PHE A 512 -10.01 4.46 -10.94
N ASN A 513 -10.52 3.68 -9.98
CA ASN A 513 -11.50 4.14 -9.00
C ASN A 513 -11.08 3.65 -7.61
N ILE A 514 -11.18 4.53 -6.63
CA ILE A 514 -10.98 4.22 -5.22
C ILE A 514 -12.23 4.68 -4.47
N ALA A 515 -12.82 3.78 -3.69
CA ALA A 515 -13.94 4.09 -2.81
C ALA A 515 -13.59 3.73 -1.37
N THR A 516 -14.09 4.50 -0.41
CA THR A 516 -13.94 4.23 1.01
C THR A 516 -15.33 4.13 1.63
N LEU A 517 -15.71 2.92 2.03
CA LEU A 517 -16.96 2.60 2.73
C LEU A 517 -16.63 2.43 4.21
N ASN A 518 -16.80 3.49 5.00
CA ASN A 518 -16.44 3.51 6.40
C ASN A 518 -17.64 3.87 7.28
N GLN A 519 -17.80 3.17 8.41
CA GLN A 519 -18.82 3.44 9.43
C GLN A 519 -18.28 4.22 10.64
N SER A 520 -16.97 4.44 10.69
CA SER A 520 -16.24 5.06 11.81
C SER A 520 -16.53 6.55 12.00
#